data_AF-A0A963J2C7-F1
#
_entry.id   AF-A0A963J2C7-F1
#
_cell.length_a   1.000
_cell.length_b   1.000
_cell.length_c   1.000
_cell.angle_alpha   90.00
_cell.angle_beta   90.00
_cell.angle_gamma   90.00
#
_symmetry.space_group_name_H-M   'P 1'
#
loop_
_entity.id
_entity.type
_entity.pdbx_description
1 polymer ?
#
loop_
_entity_poly.entity_id
_entity_poly.type
_entity_poly.pdbx_seq_one_letter_code
_entity_poly.pdbx_strand_id
1 'polypeptide(L)'
;LAGKAGGLAGALLRAPQWRAARWGAALLAVAHLVGLNAWAWQERQSLAAKQAGVRNALTQTFPQVKVVVDAPVQMERELALLRQAAGSTSARDLEPLLSAAALALPPAQQPSAIEYAAGELRLRGLSLAPQELSDATNTARASGYSLRTDGDSLLVRPDTTP
;
A
#
# COMPACT_ATOMS: atom_id res chain seq x y z
N LEU A 1 21.72 -7.87 57.48
CA LEU A 1 21.25 -6.46 57.54
C LEU A 1 20.21 -6.09 56.45
N ALA A 2 19.58 -7.05 55.75
CA ALA A 2 18.74 -6.74 54.58
C ALA A 2 17.21 -6.71 54.81
N GLY A 3 16.71 -7.06 56.00
CA GLY A 3 15.26 -7.27 56.21
C GLY A 3 14.43 -6.06 56.70
N LYS A 4 15.06 -4.99 57.21
CA LYS A 4 14.31 -3.88 57.86
C LYS A 4 13.99 -2.69 56.94
N ALA A 5 14.69 -2.53 55.82
CA ALA A 5 14.43 -1.42 54.90
C ALA A 5 13.14 -1.59 54.08
N GLY A 6 12.75 -2.83 53.75
CA GLY A 6 11.53 -3.11 52.98
C GLY A 6 10.23 -2.89 53.77
N GLY A 7 10.24 -3.13 55.09
CA GLY A 7 9.03 -3.01 55.94
C GLY A 7 8.61 -1.56 56.21
N LEU A 8 9.56 -0.65 56.41
CA LEU A 8 9.29 0.76 56.65
C LEU A 8 8.88 1.51 55.37
N ALA A 9 9.42 1.09 54.21
CA ALA A 9 8.97 1.58 52.91
C ALA A 9 7.51 1.17 52.62
N GLY A 10 7.14 -0.08 52.95
CA GLY A 10 5.77 -0.57 52.76
C GLY A 10 4.71 0.07 53.68
N ALA A 11 5.09 0.43 54.91
CA ALA A 11 4.19 1.07 55.87
C ALA A 11 3.91 2.55 55.54
N LEU A 12 4.92 3.29 55.04
CA LEU A 12 4.76 4.68 54.59
C LEU A 12 3.93 4.78 53.29
N LEU A 13 4.00 3.76 52.43
CA LEU A 13 3.24 3.70 51.16
C LEU A 13 1.72 3.47 51.33
N ARG A 14 1.27 3.01 52.51
CA ARG A 14 -0.16 2.69 52.78
C ARG A 14 -0.86 3.66 53.74
N ALA A 15 -0.18 4.69 54.24
CA ALA A 15 -0.78 5.67 55.14
C ALA A 15 -1.67 6.69 54.37
N PRO A 16 -2.95 6.89 54.76
CA PRO A 16 -3.93 7.69 54.00
C PRO A 16 -3.58 9.18 53.90
N GLN A 17 -2.69 9.71 54.75
CA GLN A 17 -2.25 11.10 54.68
C GLN A 17 -1.38 11.44 53.45
N TRP A 18 -0.82 10.45 52.75
CA TRP A 18 0.00 10.70 51.55
C TRP A 18 -0.81 10.92 50.27
N ARG A 19 -2.15 10.90 50.34
CA ARG A 19 -3.02 11.16 49.19
C ARG A 19 -2.75 12.53 48.57
N ALA A 20 -2.59 13.57 49.39
CA ALA A 20 -2.26 14.91 48.93
C ALA A 20 -0.87 14.96 48.25
N ALA A 21 0.12 14.27 48.83
CA ALA A 21 1.46 14.17 48.24
C ALA A 21 1.45 13.40 46.90
N ARG A 22 0.63 12.35 46.78
CA ARG A 22 0.45 11.59 45.52
C ARG A 22 -0.23 12.43 44.45
N TRP A 23 -1.26 13.19 44.82
CA TRP A 23 -1.91 14.11 43.89
C TRP A 23 -0.97 15.24 43.48
N GLY A 24 -0.20 15.80 44.41
CA GLY A 24 0.85 16.78 44.09
C GLY A 24 1.90 16.23 43.13
N ALA A 25 2.39 15.01 43.38
CA ALA A 25 3.35 14.34 42.50
C ALA A 25 2.74 14.01 41.12
N ALA A 26 1.49 13.57 41.07
CA ALA A 26 0.79 13.30 39.81
C ALA A 26 0.56 14.57 39.00
N LEU A 27 0.18 15.67 39.66
CA LEU A 27 -0.04 16.97 39.01
C LEU A 27 1.28 17.54 38.48
N LEU A 28 2.37 17.40 39.23
CA LEU A 28 3.73 17.73 38.79
C LEU A 28 4.16 16.88 37.58
N ALA A 29 3.88 15.57 37.61
CA ALA A 29 4.19 14.68 36.49
C ALA A 29 3.40 15.05 35.23
N VAL A 30 2.11 15.34 35.36
CA VAL A 30 1.26 15.80 34.24
C VAL A 30 1.74 17.15 33.72
N ALA A 31 2.06 18.10 34.60
CA ALA A 31 2.59 19.41 34.20
C ALA A 31 3.94 19.28 33.47
N HIS A 32 4.82 18.37 33.91
CA HIS A 32 6.08 18.09 33.21
C HIS A 32 5.81 17.51 31.82
N LEU A 33 4.94 16.50 31.71
CA LEU A 33 4.57 15.88 30.43
C LEU A 33 3.97 16.89 29.46
N VAL A 34 3.07 17.75 29.95
CA VAL A 34 2.43 18.79 29.13
C VAL A 34 3.43 19.89 28.75
N GLY A 35 4.30 20.33 29.66
CA GLY A 35 5.32 21.33 29.39
C GLY A 35 6.35 20.86 28.34
N LEU A 36 6.82 19.61 28.45
CA LEU A 36 7.69 18.98 27.47
C LEU A 36 7.01 18.78 26.12
N ASN A 37 5.72 18.42 26.10
CA ASN A 37 4.96 18.21 24.87
C ASN A 37 4.61 19.52 24.15
N ALA A 38 4.26 20.56 24.91
CA ALA A 38 4.00 21.90 24.38
C ALA A 38 5.24 22.52 23.74
N TRP A 39 6.43 22.25 24.28
CA TRP A 39 7.69 22.74 23.70
C TRP A 39 7.99 22.13 22.32
N ALA A 40 7.53 20.89 22.05
CA ALA A 40 7.65 20.26 20.74
C ALA A 40 6.74 20.89 19.66
N TRP A 41 5.70 21.64 20.05
CA TRP A 41 4.79 22.35 19.14
C TRP A 41 5.24 23.78 18.84
N GLN A 42 5.90 24.45 19.79
CA GLN A 42 6.37 25.84 19.65
C GLN A 42 7.48 25.96 18.58
N GLU A 43 8.37 24.97 18.46
CA GLU A 43 9.42 24.96 17.45
C GLU A 43 8.84 24.84 16.02
N ARG A 44 7.84 23.96 15.86
CA ARG A 44 7.16 23.67 14.58
C ARG A 44 6.37 24.87 14.06
N GLN A 45 5.73 25.63 14.96
CA GLN A 45 4.98 26.82 14.58
C GLN A 45 5.90 27.96 14.13
N SER A 46 7.07 28.13 14.75
CA SER A 46 8.04 29.14 14.31
C SER A 46 8.63 28.82 12.92
N LEU A 47 8.84 27.54 12.62
CA LEU A 47 9.28 27.05 11.31
C LEU A 47 8.19 27.21 10.24
N ALA A 48 6.95 26.84 10.55
CA ALA A 48 5.81 26.99 9.62
C ALA A 48 5.51 28.47 9.31
N ALA A 49 5.57 29.35 10.31
CA ALA A 49 5.36 30.79 10.11
C ALA A 49 6.46 31.43 9.24
N LYS A 50 7.73 31.05 9.46
CA LYS A 50 8.86 31.54 8.64
C LYS A 50 8.79 31.02 7.20
N GLN A 51 8.44 29.75 7.02
CA GLN A 51 8.26 29.15 5.69
C GLN A 51 7.08 29.78 4.93
N ALA A 52 5.96 30.07 5.61
CA ALA A 52 4.82 30.75 5.00
C ALA A 52 5.17 32.17 4.54
N GLY A 53 5.94 32.92 5.34
CA GLY A 53 6.42 34.26 4.98
C GLY A 53 7.37 34.25 3.77
N VAL A 54 8.31 33.30 3.73
CA VAL A 54 9.24 33.10 2.61
C VAL A 54 8.49 32.69 1.34
N ARG A 55 7.54 31.75 1.45
CA ARG A 55 6.73 31.27 0.32
C ARG A 55 5.85 32.40 -0.24
N ASN A 56 5.23 33.22 0.59
CA ASN A 56 4.46 34.38 0.13
C ASN A 56 5.33 35.45 -0.54
N ALA A 57 6.50 35.77 0.03
CA ALA A 57 7.43 36.73 -0.56
C ALA A 57 7.98 36.26 -1.92
N LEU A 58 8.32 34.98 -2.06
CA LEU A 58 8.79 34.37 -3.32
C LEU A 58 7.69 34.27 -4.38
N THR A 59 6.47 33.87 -3.99
CA THR A 59 5.34 33.75 -4.93
C THR A 59 4.85 35.12 -5.41
N GLN A 60 4.93 36.16 -4.57
CA GLN A 60 4.61 37.53 -4.97
C GLN A 60 5.71 38.20 -5.81
N THR A 61 6.99 37.94 -5.53
CA THR A 61 8.11 38.62 -6.22
C THR A 61 8.50 37.91 -7.53
N PHE A 62 8.27 36.60 -7.64
CA PHE A 62 8.61 35.79 -8.81
C PHE A 62 7.49 34.77 -9.14
N PRO A 63 6.42 35.19 -9.84
CA PRO A 63 5.25 34.34 -10.11
C PRO A 63 5.50 33.18 -11.09
N GLN A 64 6.74 32.95 -11.53
CA GLN A 64 7.06 31.98 -12.58
C GLN A 64 8.04 30.85 -12.22
N VAL A 65 8.37 30.60 -10.94
CA VAL A 65 9.19 29.43 -10.58
C VAL A 65 8.69 28.75 -9.30
N LYS A 66 8.05 27.59 -9.47
CA LYS A 66 7.55 26.72 -8.39
C LYS A 66 8.72 26.08 -7.63
N VAL A 67 8.98 26.51 -6.39
CA VAL A 67 9.89 25.81 -5.47
C VAL A 67 9.15 24.62 -4.84
N VAL A 68 9.55 23.43 -5.30
CA VAL A 68 9.27 22.12 -4.73
C VAL A 68 9.82 22.05 -3.30
N VAL A 69 9.07 21.50 -2.33
CA VAL A 69 9.50 20.47 -1.36
C VAL A 69 8.29 20.13 -0.48
N ASP A 70 7.76 18.92 -0.69
CA ASP A 70 7.26 17.96 0.32
C ASP A 70 6.89 16.66 -0.43
N ALA A 71 7.86 15.77 -0.75
CA ALA A 71 7.51 14.52 -1.45
C ALA A 71 8.50 13.32 -1.44
N PRO A 72 9.51 13.12 -0.56
CA PRO A 72 10.43 11.99 -0.76
C PRO A 72 9.74 10.62 -0.62
N VAL A 73 8.92 10.41 0.41
CA VAL A 73 8.24 9.11 0.63
C VAL A 73 7.10 8.86 -0.37
N GLN A 74 6.45 9.92 -0.85
CA GLN A 74 5.41 9.80 -1.88
C GLN A 74 6.03 9.49 -3.24
N MET A 75 7.15 10.12 -3.60
CA MET A 75 7.86 9.82 -4.83
C MET A 75 8.53 8.44 -4.80
N GLU A 76 9.01 7.95 -3.65
CA GLU A 76 9.53 6.59 -3.55
C GLU A 76 8.44 5.53 -3.73
N ARG A 77 7.24 5.76 -3.16
CA ARG A 77 6.09 4.87 -3.37
C ARG A 77 5.58 4.93 -4.81
N GLU A 78 5.42 6.13 -5.36
CA GLU A 78 5.01 6.31 -6.75
C GLU A 78 6.08 5.76 -7.70
N LEU A 79 7.38 5.87 -7.39
CA LEU A 79 8.45 5.30 -8.21
C LEU A 79 8.56 3.79 -8.06
N ALA A 80 8.27 3.22 -6.89
CA ALA A 80 8.17 1.76 -6.70
C ALA A 80 6.94 1.20 -7.42
N LEU A 81 5.79 1.88 -7.34
CA LEU A 81 4.59 1.55 -8.11
C LEU A 81 4.83 1.72 -9.61
N LEU A 82 5.56 2.74 -10.03
CA LEU A 82 5.91 2.97 -11.43
C LEU A 82 6.92 1.93 -11.93
N ARG A 83 7.89 1.51 -11.11
CA ARG A 83 8.84 0.43 -11.42
C ARG A 83 8.18 -0.95 -11.38
N GLN A 84 7.20 -1.16 -10.51
CA GLN A 84 6.38 -2.37 -10.48
C GLN A 84 5.42 -2.41 -11.68
N ALA A 85 4.82 -1.28 -12.05
CA ALA A 85 4.00 -1.17 -13.26
C ALA A 85 4.83 -1.21 -14.55
N ALA A 86 6.07 -0.72 -14.54
CA ALA A 86 6.98 -0.71 -15.70
C ALA A 86 7.88 -1.96 -15.77
N GLY A 87 7.92 -2.79 -14.74
CA GLY A 87 8.88 -3.89 -14.59
C GLY A 87 8.30 -5.22 -14.10
N SER A 88 7.02 -5.29 -13.75
CA SER A 88 6.29 -6.55 -13.62
C SER A 88 5.11 -6.53 -14.58
N THR A 89 5.11 -7.44 -15.55
CA THR A 89 3.90 -7.71 -16.31
C THR A 89 2.86 -8.23 -15.33
N SER A 90 1.81 -7.45 -15.12
CA SER A 90 0.65 -7.85 -14.34
C SER A 90 0.02 -9.08 -14.98
N ALA A 91 -0.55 -10.00 -14.21
CA ALA A 91 -1.26 -11.17 -14.77
C ALA A 91 -2.45 -10.78 -15.67
N ARG A 92 -2.89 -9.51 -15.64
CA ARG A 92 -3.91 -8.96 -16.53
C ARG A 92 -3.33 -8.37 -17.82
N ASP A 93 -2.02 -8.23 -17.94
CA ASP A 93 -1.41 -7.66 -19.12
C ASP A 93 -1.49 -8.62 -20.30
N LEU A 94 -1.38 -8.04 -21.50
CA LEU A 94 -1.48 -8.77 -22.75
C LEU A 94 -0.48 -9.93 -22.83
N GLU A 95 0.78 -9.70 -22.47
CA GLU A 95 1.85 -10.69 -22.63
C GLU A 95 1.63 -11.93 -21.75
N PRO A 96 1.40 -11.82 -20.42
CA PRO A 96 1.05 -12.97 -19.60
C PRO A 96 -0.19 -13.71 -20.09
N LEU A 97 -1.25 -13.00 -20.49
CA LEU A 97 -2.46 -13.62 -21.03
C LEU A 97 -2.21 -14.38 -22.33
N LEU A 98 -1.43 -13.81 -23.25
CA LEU A 98 -1.03 -14.48 -24.49
C LEU A 98 -0.18 -15.70 -24.21
N SER A 99 0.76 -15.63 -23.27
CA SER A 99 1.61 -16.76 -22.89
C SER A 99 0.78 -17.90 -22.28
N ALA A 100 -0.19 -17.58 -21.41
CA ALA A 100 -1.09 -18.53 -20.81
C ALA A 100 -2.00 -19.19 -21.85
N ALA A 101 -2.50 -18.41 -22.81
CA ALA A 101 -3.27 -18.94 -23.93
C ALA A 101 -2.41 -19.86 -24.81
N ALA A 102 -1.20 -19.45 -25.19
CA ALA A 102 -0.31 -20.25 -26.03
C ALA A 102 0.10 -21.58 -25.37
N LEU A 103 0.23 -21.62 -24.05
CA LEU A 103 0.48 -22.85 -23.29
C LEU A 103 -0.75 -23.76 -23.21
N ALA A 104 -1.95 -23.19 -23.18
CA ALA A 104 -3.20 -23.93 -23.03
C ALA A 104 -3.76 -24.46 -24.36
N LEU A 105 -3.57 -23.75 -25.48
CA LEU A 105 -4.12 -24.14 -26.77
C LEU A 105 -3.28 -25.23 -27.47
N PRO A 106 -3.93 -26.16 -28.19
CA PRO A 106 -3.24 -27.07 -29.10
C PRO A 106 -2.49 -26.31 -30.20
N PRO A 107 -1.32 -26.78 -30.67
CA PRO A 107 -0.50 -26.09 -31.67
C PRO A 107 -1.18 -25.95 -33.06
N ALA A 108 -2.20 -26.77 -33.34
CA ALA A 108 -2.99 -26.67 -34.58
C ALA A 108 -4.05 -25.56 -34.55
N GLN A 109 -4.33 -24.99 -33.38
CA GLN A 109 -5.38 -23.98 -33.19
C GLN A 109 -4.77 -22.59 -33.25
N GLN A 110 -5.06 -21.86 -34.34
CA GLN A 110 -4.61 -20.48 -34.52
C GLN A 110 -5.82 -19.54 -34.53
N PRO A 111 -5.86 -18.53 -33.65
CA PRO A 111 -6.95 -17.58 -33.65
C PRO A 111 -6.88 -16.69 -34.89
N SER A 112 -8.04 -16.44 -35.50
CA SER A 112 -8.19 -15.51 -36.63
C SER A 112 -8.15 -14.04 -36.20
N ALA A 113 -8.50 -13.76 -34.93
CA ALA A 113 -8.41 -12.44 -34.32
C ALA A 113 -8.06 -12.56 -32.84
N ILE A 114 -7.29 -11.59 -32.37
CA ILE A 114 -6.88 -11.44 -30.98
C ILE A 114 -7.34 -10.06 -30.53
N GLU A 115 -8.20 -10.03 -29.52
CA GLU A 115 -8.69 -8.80 -28.90
C GLU A 115 -8.27 -8.77 -27.44
N TYR A 116 -7.73 -7.65 -26.99
CA TYR A 116 -7.38 -7.42 -25.59
C TYR A 116 -8.07 -6.17 -25.08
N ALA A 117 -8.84 -6.32 -24.02
CA ALA A 117 -9.56 -5.22 -23.39
C ALA A 117 -9.75 -5.47 -21.90
N ALA A 118 -9.55 -4.44 -21.09
CA ALA A 118 -9.83 -4.46 -19.64
C ALA A 118 -9.21 -5.64 -18.85
N GLY A 119 -8.05 -6.15 -19.26
CA GLY A 119 -7.38 -7.28 -18.61
C GLY A 119 -7.94 -8.65 -18.99
N GLU A 120 -8.65 -8.72 -20.12
CA GLU A 120 -9.19 -9.95 -20.70
C GLU A 120 -8.68 -10.11 -22.13
N LEU A 121 -8.35 -11.33 -22.52
CA LEU A 121 -7.94 -11.70 -23.86
C LEU A 121 -9.05 -12.52 -24.52
N ARG A 122 -9.57 -12.06 -25.66
CA ARG A 122 -10.56 -12.76 -26.49
C ARG A 122 -9.90 -13.22 -27.79
N LEU A 123 -9.95 -14.52 -28.03
CA LEU A 123 -9.41 -15.17 -29.22
C LEU A 123 -10.57 -15.68 -30.08
N ARG A 124 -10.66 -15.29 -31.35
CA ARG A 124 -11.80 -15.64 -32.24
C ARG A 124 -11.42 -16.66 -33.31
N GLY A 125 -12.41 -17.40 -33.82
CA GLY A 125 -12.22 -18.38 -34.89
C GLY A 125 -11.48 -19.63 -34.43
N LEU A 126 -11.63 -19.99 -33.14
CA LEU A 126 -11.07 -21.19 -32.56
C LEU A 126 -12.14 -22.26 -32.47
N SER A 127 -11.89 -23.42 -33.07
CA SER A 127 -12.82 -24.55 -33.06
C SER A 127 -12.23 -25.71 -32.26
N LEU A 128 -12.25 -25.61 -30.94
CA LEU A 128 -11.75 -26.64 -30.03
C LEU A 128 -12.78 -27.76 -29.86
N ALA A 129 -12.35 -29.02 -29.99
CA ALA A 129 -13.18 -30.15 -29.60
C ALA A 129 -13.45 -30.12 -28.08
N PRO A 130 -14.55 -30.72 -27.57
CA PRO A 130 -14.87 -30.69 -26.13
C PRO A 130 -13.75 -31.20 -25.22
N GLN A 131 -12.99 -32.21 -25.69
CA GLN A 131 -11.84 -32.75 -24.98
C GLN A 131 -10.68 -31.73 -24.93
N GLU A 132 -10.32 -31.13 -26.07
CA GLU A 132 -9.26 -30.12 -26.18
C GLU A 132 -9.57 -28.89 -25.33
N LEU A 133 -10.84 -28.46 -25.30
CA LEU A 133 -11.28 -27.35 -24.45
C LEU A 133 -11.12 -27.66 -22.96
N SER A 134 -11.44 -28.90 -22.56
CA SER A 134 -11.30 -29.35 -21.17
C SER A 134 -9.83 -29.36 -20.74
N ASP A 135 -8.96 -29.89 -21.61
CA ASP A 135 -7.51 -29.94 -21.39
C ASP A 135 -6.92 -28.52 -21.34
N ALA A 136 -7.29 -27.65 -22.28
CA ALA A 136 -6.87 -26.25 -22.29
C ALA A 136 -7.31 -25.50 -21.02
N THR A 137 -8.54 -25.73 -20.56
CA THR A 137 -9.06 -25.10 -19.33
C THR A 137 -8.30 -25.59 -18.10
N ASN A 138 -7.94 -26.87 -18.03
CA ASN A 138 -7.15 -27.43 -16.93
C ASN A 138 -5.73 -26.83 -16.92
N THR A 139 -5.09 -26.75 -18.08
CA THR A 139 -3.74 -26.16 -18.23
C THR A 139 -3.73 -24.69 -17.83
N ALA A 140 -4.72 -23.92 -18.26
CA ALA A 140 -4.83 -22.52 -17.89
C ALA A 140 -5.12 -22.33 -16.38
N ARG A 141 -5.97 -23.18 -15.78
CA ARG A 141 -6.19 -23.15 -14.32
C ARG A 141 -4.92 -23.43 -13.54
N ALA A 142 -4.07 -24.34 -14.02
CA ALA A 142 -2.79 -24.63 -13.39
C ALA A 142 -1.82 -23.43 -13.41
N SER A 143 -1.97 -22.51 -14.37
CA SER A 143 -1.20 -21.26 -14.45
C SER A 143 -1.91 -20.05 -13.82
N GLY A 144 -3.06 -20.24 -13.16
CA GLY A 144 -3.80 -19.16 -12.49
C GLY A 144 -4.70 -18.34 -13.41
N TYR A 145 -5.11 -18.91 -14.55
CA TYR A 145 -6.02 -18.31 -15.52
C TYR A 145 -7.28 -19.16 -15.71
N SER A 146 -8.35 -18.50 -16.11
CA SER A 146 -9.61 -19.13 -16.51
C SER A 146 -9.79 -19.00 -18.02
N LEU A 147 -10.21 -20.10 -18.65
CA LEU A 147 -10.66 -20.14 -20.05
C LEU A 147 -12.17 -20.35 -20.07
N ARG A 148 -12.86 -19.59 -20.92
CA ARG A 148 -14.30 -19.72 -21.15
C ARG A 148 -14.62 -19.54 -22.62
N THR A 149 -15.50 -20.35 -23.18
CA THR A 149 -16.05 -20.15 -24.51
C THR A 149 -17.21 -19.13 -24.50
N ASP A 150 -17.22 -18.26 -25.49
CA ASP A 150 -18.23 -17.22 -25.74
C ASP A 150 -18.55 -17.22 -27.24
N GLY A 151 -19.52 -18.04 -27.64
CA GLY A 151 -19.82 -18.31 -29.05
C GLY A 151 -18.62 -18.91 -29.79
N ASP A 152 -18.13 -18.21 -30.81
CA ASP A 152 -16.92 -18.57 -31.58
C ASP A 152 -15.61 -17.98 -30.99
N SER A 153 -15.70 -17.43 -29.78
CA SER A 153 -14.57 -16.82 -29.08
C SER A 153 -14.16 -17.60 -27.84
N LEU A 154 -12.87 -17.60 -27.54
CA LEU A 154 -12.30 -18.09 -26.30
C LEU A 154 -11.81 -16.89 -25.47
N LEU A 155 -12.33 -16.76 -24.26
CA LEU A 155 -11.97 -15.74 -23.29
C LEU A 155 -10.94 -16.30 -22.31
N VAL A 156 -9.86 -15.56 -22.11
CA VAL A 156 -8.79 -15.84 -21.15
C VAL A 156 -8.70 -14.69 -20.15
N ARG A 157 -8.75 -15.02 -18.86
CA ARG A 157 -8.73 -14.03 -17.76
C ARG A 157 -7.96 -14.59 -16.56
N PRO A 158 -7.28 -13.78 -15.75
CA PRO A 158 -6.66 -14.29 -14.53
C PRO A 158 -7.74 -14.72 -13.52
N ASP A 159 -7.46 -15.79 -12.79
CA ASP A 159 -8.38 -16.42 -11.82
C ASP A 159 -8.43 -15.66 -10.47
N THR A 160 -8.23 -14.34 -10.53
CA THR A 160 -8.44 -13.45 -9.38
C THR A 160 -9.94 -13.37 -9.14
N THR A 161 -10.43 -14.16 -8.19
CA THR A 161 -11.74 -13.96 -7.58
C THR A 161 -11.81 -12.50 -7.08
N PRO A 162 -12.90 -11.77 -7.37
CA PRO A 162 -13.07 -10.40 -6.88
C PRO A 162 -13.08 -10.34 -5.34
#